data_AF-A0A9P7DXT5-F1
#
_entry.id   AF-A0A9P7DXT5-F1
#
_cell.length_a   1.000
_cell.length_b   1.000
_cell.length_c   1.000
_cell.angle_alpha   90.00
_cell.angle_beta   90.00
_cell.angle_gamma   90.00
#
_symmetry.space_group_name_H-M   'P 1'
#
loop_
_entity.id
_entity.type
_entity.pdbx_description
1 polymer ?
#
loop_
_entity_poly.entity_id
_entity_poly.type
_entity_poly.pdbx_seq_one_letter_code
_entity_poly.pdbx_strand_id
1 'polypeptide(L)'
;MQQFLEVFSELKGKKLYLTGESTNADIANYIYENPTLLDLSLQGIWISDPSISWDVVQEEIPAVDFMNKYAGLFSFNQTFMSHLEEKAVTCNYTGYMDKYETIEFAQGCDVWDDIFNNALIINPAFDIYRIWDTYPILWDADENLEEAIHAPVDTEWSECSNINVFPNGDNSLPPALTVLPSVIEKNQRTVIVHGLADFILIANGTRIAIQNVWWDGLQGFQTPIADDSFIVDGVGAYGTMHSERGLTYYEVALSGHMIPQFAPVAAFQIMQYLMGFRDTP
;
A
#
# COMPACT_ATOMS: atom_id res chain seq x y z
N MET A 1 -17.72 -15.07 -2.83
CA MET A 1 -17.68 -15.72 -1.49
C MET A 1 -18.90 -16.57 -1.15
N GLN A 2 -20.14 -16.20 -1.50
CA GLN A 2 -21.32 -17.04 -1.17
C GLN A 2 -21.28 -18.44 -1.78
N GLN A 3 -21.08 -18.55 -3.10
CA GLN A 3 -20.90 -19.84 -3.79
C GLN A 3 -19.71 -20.65 -3.23
N PHE A 4 -18.62 -19.96 -2.88
CA PHE A 4 -17.47 -20.59 -2.23
C PHE A 4 -17.86 -21.27 -0.91
N LEU A 5 -18.69 -20.62 -0.07
CA LEU A 5 -19.19 -21.20 1.18
C LEU A 5 -20.26 -22.30 0.97
N GLU A 6 -20.88 -22.39 -0.20
CA GLU A 6 -21.72 -23.54 -0.55
C GLU A 6 -20.88 -24.79 -0.79
N VAL A 7 -19.73 -24.65 -1.45
CA VAL A 7 -18.78 -25.74 -1.69
C VAL A 7 -18.03 -26.11 -0.41
N PHE A 8 -17.53 -25.12 0.33
CA PHE A 8 -16.71 -25.29 1.53
C PHE A 8 -17.51 -24.94 2.80
N SER A 9 -18.61 -25.67 3.01
CA SER A 9 -19.56 -25.40 4.08
C SER A 9 -18.97 -25.48 5.50
N GLU A 10 -17.86 -26.19 5.69
CA GLU A 10 -17.10 -26.31 6.93
C GLU A 10 -16.42 -24.99 7.37
N LEU A 11 -16.29 -24.03 6.45
CA LEU A 11 -15.75 -22.70 6.73
C LEU A 11 -16.80 -21.73 7.26
N LYS A 12 -18.09 -22.10 7.23
CA LYS A 12 -19.16 -21.27 7.79
C LYS A 12 -18.98 -21.05 9.29
N GLY A 13 -19.29 -19.84 9.75
CA GLY A 13 -19.11 -19.39 11.14
C GLY A 13 -17.65 -19.18 11.56
N LYS A 14 -16.67 -19.33 10.66
CA LYS A 14 -15.25 -19.06 10.97
C LYS A 14 -14.95 -17.55 10.99
N LYS A 15 -13.81 -17.22 11.59
CA LYS A 15 -13.19 -15.90 11.51
C LYS A 15 -12.71 -15.64 10.08
N LEU A 16 -12.99 -14.45 9.57
CA LEU A 16 -12.51 -13.96 8.28
C LEU A 16 -11.50 -12.84 8.53
N TYR A 17 -10.39 -12.89 7.81
CA TYR A 17 -9.41 -11.81 7.72
C TYR A 17 -9.30 -11.46 6.25
N LEU A 18 -9.42 -10.18 5.91
CA LEU A 18 -9.32 -9.71 4.53
C LEU A 18 -7.97 -9.06 4.31
N THR A 19 -7.19 -9.58 3.38
CA THR A 19 -5.83 -9.11 3.13
C THR A 19 -5.65 -8.81 1.66
N GLY A 20 -4.88 -7.78 1.34
CA GLY A 20 -4.62 -7.37 -0.03
C GLY A 20 -3.51 -6.34 -0.11
N GLU A 21 -3.17 -5.99 -1.34
CA GLU A 21 -2.22 -4.95 -1.71
C GLU A 21 -2.97 -3.86 -2.48
N SER A 22 -2.49 -2.62 -2.42
CA SER A 22 -3.12 -1.44 -3.00
C SER A 22 -4.46 -1.06 -2.34
N THR A 23 -5.53 -1.86 -2.36
CA THR A 23 -6.72 -1.54 -1.53
C THR A 23 -7.69 -2.71 -1.34
N ASN A 24 -8.31 -2.80 -0.17
CA ASN A 24 -9.44 -3.71 0.10
C ASN A 24 -10.45 -3.16 1.12
N ALA A 25 -10.34 -1.87 1.49
CA ALA A 25 -11.15 -1.28 2.56
C ALA A 25 -12.64 -1.22 2.19
N ASP A 26 -12.97 -0.99 0.91
CA ASP A 26 -14.35 -0.98 0.43
C ASP A 26 -15.04 -2.34 0.55
N ILE A 27 -14.29 -3.42 0.29
CA ILE A 27 -14.79 -4.79 0.46
C ILE A 27 -15.09 -5.06 1.94
N ALA A 28 -14.19 -4.65 2.84
CA ALA A 28 -14.40 -4.78 4.27
C ALA A 28 -15.63 -4.00 4.75
N ASN A 29 -15.78 -2.75 4.32
CA ASN A 29 -16.93 -1.94 4.65
C ASN A 29 -18.24 -2.55 4.11
N TYR A 30 -18.23 -3.04 2.87
CA TYR A 30 -19.38 -3.69 2.28
C TYR A 30 -19.81 -4.95 3.07
N ILE A 31 -18.86 -5.74 3.57
CA ILE A 31 -19.17 -6.89 4.46
C ILE A 31 -19.83 -6.41 5.75
N TYR A 32 -19.32 -5.33 6.36
CA TYR A 32 -19.90 -4.77 7.57
C TYR A 32 -21.29 -4.16 7.38
N GLU A 33 -21.56 -3.56 6.23
CA GLU A 33 -22.89 -3.03 5.87
C GLU A 33 -23.90 -4.14 5.51
N ASN A 34 -23.40 -5.33 5.16
CA ASN A 34 -24.22 -6.48 4.76
C ASN A 34 -23.91 -7.72 5.63
N PRO A 35 -24.16 -7.68 6.94
CA PRO A 35 -23.69 -8.72 7.89
C PRO A 35 -24.35 -10.09 7.68
N THR A 36 -25.45 -10.18 6.94
CA THR A 36 -26.12 -11.45 6.60
C THR A 36 -25.64 -12.05 5.27
N LEU A 37 -24.79 -11.34 4.53
CA LEU A 37 -24.36 -11.75 3.19
C LEU A 37 -23.43 -12.96 3.23
N LEU A 38 -22.57 -13.04 4.25
CA LEU A 38 -21.57 -14.08 4.42
C LEU A 38 -21.69 -14.70 5.81
N ASP A 39 -21.75 -16.03 5.87
CA ASP A 39 -21.69 -16.79 7.12
C ASP A 39 -20.24 -16.90 7.62
N LEU A 40 -19.63 -15.73 7.85
CA LEU A 40 -18.26 -15.52 8.29
C LEU A 40 -18.21 -14.26 9.16
N SER A 41 -17.29 -14.23 10.12
CA SER A 41 -17.11 -13.06 10.99
C SER A 41 -15.82 -12.33 10.66
N LEU A 42 -15.93 -11.19 9.96
CA LEU A 42 -14.78 -10.32 9.66
C LEU A 42 -14.15 -9.80 10.96
N GLN A 43 -12.88 -10.12 11.17
CA GLN A 43 -12.12 -9.78 12.38
C GLN A 43 -11.18 -8.60 12.17
N GLY A 44 -10.61 -8.47 10.97
CA GLY A 44 -9.56 -7.51 10.72
C GLY A 44 -9.12 -7.53 9.28
N ILE A 45 -8.40 -6.48 8.90
CA ILE A 45 -7.85 -6.35 7.55
C ILE A 45 -6.36 -6.05 7.55
N TRP A 46 -5.71 -6.46 6.47
CA TRP A 46 -4.38 -6.04 6.07
C TRP A 46 -4.46 -5.33 4.73
N ILE A 47 -3.81 -4.17 4.61
CA ILE A 47 -3.54 -3.52 3.33
C ILE A 47 -2.03 -3.26 3.22
N SER A 48 -1.37 -3.88 2.23
CA SER A 48 0.01 -3.54 1.84
C SER A 48 -0.03 -2.39 0.85
N ASP A 49 0.89 -1.44 1.03
CA ASP A 49 1.22 -0.36 0.10
C ASP A 49 -0.05 0.26 -0.51
N PRO A 50 -0.87 0.91 0.34
CA PRO A 50 -2.25 1.18 -0.02
C PRO A 50 -2.39 2.40 -0.96
N SER A 51 -3.28 2.31 -1.95
CA SER A 51 -3.98 3.45 -2.56
C SER A 51 -5.26 3.72 -1.75
N ILE A 52 -5.17 4.67 -0.82
CA ILE A 52 -6.25 5.05 0.12
C ILE A 52 -6.60 6.54 0.08
N SER A 53 -5.82 7.36 -0.62
CA SER A 53 -6.03 8.79 -0.81
C SER A 53 -5.91 9.15 -2.29
N TRP A 54 -5.99 10.43 -2.62
CA TRP A 54 -5.73 10.91 -3.98
C TRP A 54 -4.27 10.72 -4.39
N ASP A 55 -4.01 10.49 -5.68
CA ASP A 55 -2.65 10.31 -6.24
C ASP A 55 -1.74 11.49 -5.90
N VAL A 56 -2.26 12.72 -5.94
CA VAL A 56 -1.49 13.92 -5.53
C VAL A 56 -0.93 13.80 -4.11
N VAL A 57 -1.63 13.12 -3.20
CA VAL A 57 -1.20 12.90 -1.82
C VAL A 57 -0.20 11.75 -1.72
N GLN A 58 -0.40 10.67 -2.48
CA GLN A 58 0.38 9.44 -2.33
C GLN A 58 1.62 9.35 -3.22
N GLU A 59 1.63 10.09 -4.32
CA GLU A 59 2.65 10.04 -5.36
C GLU A 59 3.34 11.40 -5.47
N GLU A 60 2.61 12.45 -5.84
CA GLU A 60 3.20 13.74 -6.23
C GLU A 60 3.88 14.47 -5.06
N ILE A 61 3.15 14.72 -3.98
CA ILE A 61 3.64 15.45 -2.81
C ILE A 61 4.94 14.82 -2.26
N PRO A 62 5.02 13.50 -2.04
CA PRO A 62 6.22 12.88 -1.50
C PRO A 62 7.32 12.56 -2.54
N ALA A 63 7.06 12.68 -3.84
CA ALA A 63 7.98 12.19 -4.89
C ALA A 63 9.38 12.81 -4.81
N VAL A 64 9.47 14.13 -4.67
CA VAL A 64 10.76 14.84 -4.70
C VAL A 64 11.56 14.57 -3.43
N ASP A 65 10.91 14.51 -2.26
CA ASP A 65 11.56 14.15 -1.00
C ASP A 65 12.09 12.71 -1.03
N PHE A 66 11.30 11.79 -1.59
CA PHE A 66 11.72 10.40 -1.79
C PHE A 66 12.92 10.31 -2.72
N MET A 67 12.86 10.98 -3.86
CA MET A 67 13.94 11.03 -4.84
C MET A 67 15.21 11.61 -4.21
N ASN A 68 15.11 12.70 -3.45
CA ASN A 68 16.23 13.31 -2.74
C ASN A 68 16.84 12.37 -1.69
N LYS A 69 16.01 11.65 -0.92
CA LYS A 69 16.46 10.64 0.05
C LYS A 69 17.30 9.54 -0.62
N TYR A 70 16.92 9.15 -1.84
CA TYR A 70 17.57 8.09 -2.60
C TYR A 70 18.33 8.61 -3.83
N ALA A 71 18.83 9.85 -3.80
CA ALA A 71 19.38 10.53 -4.98
C ALA A 71 20.49 9.72 -5.70
N GLY A 72 21.27 8.94 -4.95
CA GLY A 72 22.29 8.06 -5.51
C GLY A 72 21.75 6.93 -6.40
N LEU A 73 20.52 6.46 -6.16
CA LEU A 73 19.87 5.43 -6.98
C LEU A 73 19.27 6.02 -8.27
N PHE A 74 18.72 7.23 -8.19
CA PHE A 74 18.20 7.94 -9.36
C PHE A 74 19.31 8.50 -10.25
N SER A 75 20.45 8.89 -9.67
CA SER A 75 21.64 9.38 -10.39
C SER A 75 21.37 10.56 -11.34
N PHE A 76 20.38 11.39 -11.03
CA PHE A 76 20.06 12.59 -11.78
C PHE A 76 21.16 13.65 -11.67
N ASN A 77 21.32 14.44 -12.73
CA ASN A 77 22.24 15.57 -12.69
C ASN A 77 21.65 16.71 -11.84
N GLN A 78 22.53 17.55 -11.28
CA GLN A 78 22.14 18.62 -10.36
C GLN A 78 21.13 19.61 -10.96
N THR A 79 21.24 19.90 -12.26
CA THR A 79 20.32 20.83 -12.93
C THR A 79 18.90 20.29 -12.96
N PHE A 80 18.73 19.00 -13.23
CA PHE A 80 17.42 18.36 -13.22
C PHE A 80 16.86 18.22 -11.79
N MET A 81 17.70 17.87 -10.83
CA MET A 81 17.33 17.86 -9.41
C MET A 81 16.76 19.22 -8.96
N SER A 82 17.46 20.31 -9.26
CA SER A 82 17.00 21.65 -8.91
C SER A 82 15.73 22.06 -9.67
N HIS A 83 15.55 21.60 -10.91
CA HIS A 83 14.29 21.81 -11.64
C HIS A 83 13.10 21.14 -10.95
N LEU A 84 13.26 19.90 -10.50
CA LEU A 84 12.22 19.16 -9.77
C LEU A 84 11.88 19.84 -8.43
N GLU A 85 12.90 20.31 -7.70
CA GLU A 85 12.71 21.05 -6.44
C GLU A 85 11.94 22.37 -6.67
N GLU A 86 12.30 23.15 -7.69
CA GLU A 86 11.59 24.38 -8.05
C GLU A 86 10.13 24.11 -8.48
N LYS A 87 9.91 23.01 -9.22
CA LYS A 87 8.56 22.57 -9.60
C LYS A 87 7.73 22.20 -8.37
N ALA A 88 8.28 21.41 -7.45
CA ALA A 88 7.63 21.04 -6.19
C ALA A 88 7.26 22.26 -5.33
N VAL A 89 8.14 23.26 -5.26
CA VAL A 89 7.86 24.53 -4.55
C VAL A 89 6.71 25.27 -5.21
N THR A 90 6.71 25.38 -6.54
CA THR A 90 5.65 26.04 -7.31
C THR A 90 4.29 25.35 -7.13
N CYS A 91 4.32 24.03 -6.98
CA CYS A 91 3.16 23.18 -6.77
C CYS A 91 2.71 23.06 -5.30
N ASN A 92 3.39 23.77 -4.37
CA ASN A 92 3.15 23.71 -2.92
C ASN A 92 3.32 22.31 -2.29
N TYR A 93 4.13 21.45 -2.90
CA TYR A 93 4.43 20.11 -2.36
C TYR A 93 5.50 20.15 -1.28
N THR A 94 6.44 21.10 -1.38
CA THR A 94 7.54 21.24 -0.42
C THR A 94 7.06 21.58 0.99
N GLY A 95 7.47 20.77 1.98
CA GLY A 95 7.12 20.98 3.39
C GLY A 95 5.64 20.77 3.69
N TYR A 96 4.89 20.14 2.78
CA TYR A 96 3.47 19.85 2.98
C TYR A 96 3.22 18.93 4.19
N MET A 97 4.17 18.04 4.47
CA MET A 97 4.17 17.16 5.65
C MET A 97 3.99 17.91 6.98
N ASP A 98 4.35 19.20 7.04
CA ASP A 98 4.22 20.02 8.25
C ASP A 98 2.89 20.79 8.32
N LYS A 99 2.12 20.85 7.21
CA LYS A 99 0.99 21.78 7.06
C LYS A 99 -0.38 21.10 6.94
N TYR A 100 -0.46 19.88 6.41
CA TYR A 100 -1.71 19.11 6.25
C TYR A 100 -2.89 19.91 5.66
N GLU A 101 -2.64 20.77 4.68
CA GLU A 101 -3.67 21.56 3.99
C GLU A 101 -4.34 20.75 2.87
N THR A 102 -5.47 21.16 2.31
CA THR A 102 -6.08 20.46 1.15
C THR A 102 -5.42 20.96 -0.15
N ILE A 103 -4.81 20.05 -0.93
CA ILE A 103 -4.23 20.36 -2.24
C ILE A 103 -4.94 19.54 -3.33
N GLU A 104 -5.31 20.23 -4.41
CA GLU A 104 -5.77 19.62 -5.65
C GLU A 104 -4.61 19.55 -6.65
N PHE A 105 -4.60 18.52 -7.50
CA PHE A 105 -3.63 18.42 -8.59
C PHE A 105 -3.76 19.61 -9.54
N ALA A 106 -2.62 20.12 -10.01
CA ALA A 106 -2.56 21.23 -10.95
C ALA A 106 -1.79 20.84 -12.21
N GLN A 107 -2.24 21.33 -13.37
CA GLN A 107 -1.55 21.10 -14.64
C GLN A 107 -0.11 21.64 -14.56
N GLY A 108 0.86 20.77 -14.88
CA GLY A 108 2.28 21.10 -14.75
C GLY A 108 2.86 20.82 -13.37
N CYS A 109 2.15 20.10 -12.50
CA CYS A 109 2.63 19.63 -11.20
C CYS A 109 2.86 18.13 -11.13
N ASP A 110 3.01 17.48 -12.29
CA ASP A 110 3.33 16.06 -12.38
C ASP A 110 4.83 15.84 -12.17
N VAL A 111 5.28 15.87 -10.92
CA VAL A 111 6.69 15.68 -10.55
C VAL A 111 7.03 14.20 -10.51
N TRP A 112 6.05 13.35 -10.22
CA TRP A 112 6.22 11.91 -10.17
C TRP A 112 6.57 11.34 -11.56
N ASP A 113 5.81 11.66 -12.62
CA ASP A 113 6.14 11.18 -13.97
C ASP A 113 7.47 11.75 -14.47
N ASP A 114 7.78 13.00 -14.15
CA ASP A 114 9.07 13.58 -14.53
C ASP A 114 10.24 12.77 -13.93
N ILE A 115 10.12 12.36 -12.67
CA ILE A 115 11.11 11.50 -11.99
C ILE A 115 11.12 10.12 -12.64
N PHE A 116 9.97 9.46 -12.74
CA PHE A 116 9.88 8.10 -13.24
C PHE A 116 10.42 7.96 -14.68
N ASN A 117 9.98 8.84 -15.58
CA ASN A 117 10.42 8.83 -16.98
C ASN A 117 11.92 9.09 -17.12
N ASN A 118 12.49 10.01 -16.33
CA ASN A 118 13.94 10.24 -16.35
C ASN A 118 14.73 9.10 -15.70
N ALA A 119 14.19 8.44 -14.68
CA ALA A 119 14.79 7.24 -14.09
C ALA A 119 14.93 6.14 -15.14
N LEU A 120 13.90 5.92 -15.97
CA LEU A 120 13.92 4.94 -17.07
C LEU A 120 14.91 5.30 -18.19
N ILE A 121 15.13 6.58 -18.47
CA ILE A 121 16.13 7.02 -19.45
C ILE A 121 17.55 6.62 -19.00
N ILE A 122 17.85 6.77 -17.70
CA ILE A 122 19.17 6.47 -17.13
C ILE A 122 19.33 4.98 -16.89
N ASN A 123 18.31 4.35 -16.32
CA ASN A 123 18.24 2.94 -16.02
C ASN A 123 16.96 2.35 -16.61
N PRO A 124 17.02 1.77 -17.83
CA PRO A 124 15.87 1.10 -18.43
C PRO A 124 15.33 -0.09 -17.64
N ALA A 125 16.09 -0.57 -16.64
CA ALA A 125 15.70 -1.63 -15.71
C ALA A 125 15.22 -1.08 -14.35
N PHE A 126 14.97 0.23 -14.23
CA PHE A 126 14.42 0.83 -13.02
C PHE A 126 13.07 0.22 -12.68
N ASP A 127 12.93 -0.21 -11.43
CA ASP A 127 11.71 -0.82 -10.91
C ASP A 127 11.02 0.14 -9.94
N ILE A 128 9.82 0.59 -10.32
CA ILE A 128 8.99 1.47 -9.49
C ILE A 128 8.48 0.79 -8.22
N TYR A 129 8.37 -0.54 -8.23
CA TYR A 129 7.90 -1.30 -7.09
C TYR A 129 8.99 -1.50 -6.04
N ARG A 130 10.28 -1.48 -6.43
CA ARG A 130 11.42 -1.42 -5.51
C ARG A 130 12.65 -0.79 -6.19
N ILE A 131 12.93 0.47 -5.86
CA ILE A 131 13.88 1.34 -6.60
C ILE A 131 15.34 0.89 -6.78
N TRP A 132 15.78 -0.16 -6.09
CA TRP A 132 17.14 -0.71 -6.24
C TRP A 132 17.16 -2.09 -6.93
N ASP A 133 16.01 -2.60 -7.36
CA ASP A 133 15.94 -3.81 -8.15
C ASP A 133 16.33 -3.56 -9.60
N THR A 134 16.77 -4.65 -10.24
CA THR A 134 17.13 -4.68 -11.65
C THR A 134 16.65 -5.99 -12.25
N TYR A 135 16.30 -5.96 -13.54
CA TYR A 135 15.89 -7.14 -14.30
C TYR A 135 16.94 -8.28 -14.26
N PRO A 136 16.52 -9.55 -14.42
CA PRO A 136 15.14 -10.01 -14.57
C PRO A 136 14.48 -10.46 -13.25
N ILE A 137 13.21 -10.13 -13.09
CA ILE A 137 12.31 -10.82 -12.15
C ILE A 137 11.98 -12.17 -12.81
N LEU A 138 12.48 -13.26 -12.21
CA LEU A 138 12.48 -14.60 -12.79
C LEU A 138 11.15 -15.32 -12.55
N TRP A 139 10.14 -15.14 -13.40
CA TRP A 139 9.03 -16.10 -13.47
C TRP A 139 8.42 -16.18 -14.86
N ASP A 140 8.27 -17.41 -15.36
CA ASP A 140 7.22 -17.80 -16.28
C ASP A 140 6.97 -19.32 -16.21
N ALA A 141 5.75 -19.70 -16.56
CA ALA A 141 5.00 -20.90 -16.19
C ALA A 141 5.53 -22.27 -16.71
N ASP A 142 5.28 -23.31 -15.92
CA ASP A 142 5.38 -24.72 -16.32
C ASP A 142 4.18 -25.09 -17.23
N GLU A 143 4.46 -25.71 -18.38
CA GLU A 143 3.47 -26.09 -19.41
C GLU A 143 2.35 -27.02 -18.91
N ASN A 144 2.44 -27.58 -17.69
CA ASN A 144 1.40 -28.45 -17.11
C ASN A 144 0.59 -27.82 -15.96
N LEU A 145 0.80 -26.54 -15.65
CA LEU A 145 0.18 -25.91 -14.48
C LEU A 145 -1.35 -25.81 -14.59
N GLU A 146 -1.87 -25.46 -15.77
CA GLU A 146 -3.29 -25.17 -15.98
C GLU A 146 -4.19 -26.38 -15.71
N GLU A 147 -3.81 -27.56 -16.23
CA GLU A 147 -4.54 -28.80 -15.96
C GLU A 147 -4.52 -29.15 -14.46
N ALA A 148 -3.37 -28.96 -13.81
CA ALA A 148 -3.18 -29.27 -12.40
C ALA A 148 -4.01 -28.38 -11.46
N ILE A 149 -4.27 -27.12 -11.82
CA ILE A 149 -5.10 -26.18 -11.05
C ILE A 149 -6.55 -26.10 -11.54
N HIS A 150 -6.93 -26.96 -12.49
CA HIS A 150 -8.25 -26.97 -13.12
C HIS A 150 -8.65 -25.64 -13.79
N ALA A 151 -7.67 -24.92 -14.34
CA ALA A 151 -7.90 -23.76 -15.17
C ALA A 151 -8.21 -24.17 -16.63
N PRO A 152 -8.90 -23.32 -17.42
CA PRO A 152 -9.05 -23.54 -18.85
C PRO A 152 -7.69 -23.59 -19.55
N VAL A 153 -7.40 -24.68 -20.27
CA VAL A 153 -6.10 -24.95 -20.91
C VAL A 153 -5.89 -24.24 -22.26
N ASP A 154 -6.89 -23.48 -22.69
CA ASP A 154 -6.92 -22.72 -23.95
C ASP A 154 -6.90 -21.20 -23.71
N THR A 155 -6.53 -20.78 -22.51
CA THR A 155 -6.52 -19.38 -22.08
C THR A 155 -5.12 -18.96 -21.68
N GLU A 156 -4.57 -17.91 -22.30
CA GLU A 156 -3.30 -17.33 -21.86
C GLU A 156 -3.49 -16.59 -20.53
N TRP A 157 -2.67 -16.92 -19.54
CA TRP A 157 -2.61 -16.18 -18.29
C TRP A 157 -1.77 -14.91 -18.46
N SER A 158 -2.24 -13.81 -17.88
CA SER A 158 -1.45 -12.60 -17.68
C SER A 158 -1.64 -12.09 -16.26
N GLU A 159 -0.57 -11.58 -15.65
CA GLU A 159 -0.59 -11.00 -14.31
C GLU A 159 -1.58 -9.82 -14.23
N CYS A 160 -1.47 -8.91 -15.19
CA CYS A 160 -2.35 -7.75 -15.34
C CYS A 160 -3.14 -7.84 -16.65
N SER A 161 -4.39 -7.40 -16.62
CA SER A 161 -5.24 -7.35 -17.82
C SER A 161 -4.75 -6.27 -18.78
N ASN A 162 -4.65 -6.60 -20.07
CA ASN A 162 -4.38 -5.64 -21.14
C ASN A 162 -5.58 -4.72 -21.46
N ILE A 163 -6.74 -4.99 -20.83
CA ILE A 163 -7.96 -4.20 -20.94
C ILE A 163 -8.23 -3.56 -19.58
N ASN A 164 -8.52 -2.25 -19.59
CA ASN A 164 -8.87 -1.51 -18.37
C ASN A 164 -10.03 -2.18 -17.64
N VAL A 165 -9.77 -2.62 -16.40
CA VAL A 165 -10.78 -3.20 -15.51
C VAL A 165 -11.87 -2.19 -15.12
N PHE A 166 -11.54 -0.90 -15.16
CA PHE A 166 -12.47 0.22 -15.11
C PHE A 166 -12.52 0.93 -16.48
N PRO A 167 -13.43 0.54 -17.39
CA PRO A 167 -13.44 1.06 -18.76
C PRO A 167 -13.61 2.59 -18.87
N ASN A 168 -14.19 3.21 -17.84
CA ASN A 168 -14.43 4.66 -17.75
C ASN A 168 -13.62 5.31 -16.61
N GLY A 169 -12.55 4.66 -16.15
CA GLY A 169 -11.81 5.05 -14.95
C GLY A 169 -12.53 4.68 -13.65
N ASP A 170 -11.76 4.62 -12.56
CA ASP A 170 -12.33 4.53 -11.23
C ASP A 170 -12.82 5.91 -10.80
N ASN A 171 -14.11 5.99 -10.43
CA ASN A 171 -14.74 7.23 -9.96
C ASN A 171 -15.09 7.13 -8.46
N SER A 172 -14.57 6.11 -7.78
CA SER A 172 -14.74 5.92 -6.35
C SER A 172 -13.97 7.00 -5.59
N LEU A 173 -14.54 7.43 -4.47
CA LEU A 173 -13.82 8.32 -3.56
C LEU A 173 -12.77 7.52 -2.78
N PRO A 174 -11.62 8.11 -2.43
CA PRO A 174 -10.58 7.39 -1.71
C PRO A 174 -11.07 6.82 -0.36
N PRO A 175 -10.66 5.58 -0.01
CA PRO A 175 -11.08 4.94 1.24
C PRO A 175 -10.80 5.75 2.51
N ALA A 176 -9.67 6.46 2.59
CA ALA A 176 -9.32 7.30 3.74
C ALA A 176 -10.35 8.41 3.99
N LEU A 177 -11.04 8.87 2.94
CA LEU A 177 -12.06 9.93 3.01
C LEU A 177 -13.48 9.38 3.19
N THR A 178 -13.66 8.06 3.10
CA THR A 178 -14.98 7.44 3.08
C THR A 178 -15.08 6.30 4.09
N VAL A 179 -14.61 5.11 3.74
CA VAL A 179 -14.93 3.87 4.44
C VAL A 179 -13.91 3.49 5.52
N LEU A 180 -12.66 3.93 5.40
CA LEU A 180 -11.56 3.51 6.26
C LEU A 180 -11.80 3.83 7.76
N PRO A 181 -12.33 5.01 8.16
CA PRO A 181 -12.73 5.25 9.54
C PRO A 181 -13.63 4.16 10.12
N SER A 182 -14.73 3.84 9.42
CA SER A 182 -15.71 2.88 9.91
C SER A 182 -15.14 1.45 9.96
N VAL A 183 -14.26 1.12 9.02
CA VAL A 183 -13.56 -0.16 9.00
C VAL A 183 -12.61 -0.28 10.19
N ILE A 184 -11.86 0.77 10.53
CA ILE A 184 -10.99 0.78 11.72
C ILE A 184 -11.79 0.55 13.00
N GLU A 185 -12.91 1.26 13.17
CA GLU A 185 -13.75 1.20 14.37
C GLU A 185 -14.45 -0.16 14.56
N LYS A 186 -14.73 -0.87 13.45
CA LYS A 186 -15.42 -2.18 13.48
C LYS A 186 -14.47 -3.37 13.56
N ASN A 187 -13.24 -3.22 13.08
CA ASN A 187 -12.23 -4.28 13.11
C ASN A 187 -11.69 -4.49 14.53
N GLN A 188 -11.26 -5.72 14.83
CA GLN A 188 -10.41 -5.98 15.99
C GLN A 188 -8.99 -5.43 15.79
N ARG A 189 -8.48 -5.57 14.55
CA ARG A 189 -7.18 -5.05 14.11
C ARG A 189 -7.28 -4.60 12.65
N THR A 190 -6.95 -3.34 12.39
CA THR A 190 -6.69 -2.84 11.04
C THR A 190 -5.20 -2.65 10.89
N VAL A 191 -4.60 -3.32 9.90
CA VAL A 191 -3.16 -3.27 9.64
C VAL A 191 -2.94 -2.62 8.28
N ILE A 192 -2.14 -1.56 8.27
CA ILE A 192 -1.59 -0.97 7.05
C ILE A 192 -0.07 -1.19 7.09
N VAL A 193 0.51 -1.68 6.00
CA VAL A 193 1.95 -1.94 5.89
C VAL A 193 2.46 -1.24 4.64
N HIS A 194 3.63 -0.61 4.69
CA HIS A 194 4.22 0.09 3.55
C HIS A 194 5.72 -0.23 3.40
N GLY A 195 6.17 -0.60 2.20
CA GLY A 195 7.57 -0.79 1.86
C GLY A 195 8.29 0.55 1.67
N LEU A 196 9.40 0.77 2.37
CA LEU A 196 10.11 2.06 2.34
C LEU A 196 10.83 2.38 1.00
N ALA A 197 10.81 1.44 0.06
CA ALA A 197 11.41 1.54 -1.27
C ALA A 197 10.39 1.49 -2.41
N ASP A 198 9.10 1.46 -2.07
CA ASP A 198 8.03 1.62 -3.03
C ASP A 198 8.02 3.06 -3.54
N PHE A 199 8.14 3.21 -4.85
CA PHE A 199 8.05 4.51 -5.53
C PHE A 199 6.73 4.68 -6.26
N ILE A 200 6.00 3.61 -6.59
CA ILE A 200 4.64 3.75 -7.15
C ILE A 200 3.70 4.32 -6.10
N LEU A 201 3.76 3.85 -4.85
CA LEU A 201 3.03 4.44 -3.73
C LEU A 201 4.02 4.73 -2.62
N ILE A 202 4.12 5.99 -2.19
CA ILE A 202 5.18 6.38 -1.28
C ILE A 202 4.68 6.41 0.15
N ALA A 203 5.39 5.74 1.07
CA ALA A 203 5.01 5.62 2.49
C ALA A 203 4.69 6.96 3.17
N ASN A 204 5.41 8.01 2.79
CA ASN A 204 5.17 9.39 3.24
C ASN A 204 3.76 9.90 2.86
N GLY A 205 3.26 9.54 1.69
CA GLY A 205 1.89 9.83 1.26
C GLY A 205 0.84 9.07 2.07
N THR A 206 1.10 7.80 2.40
CA THR A 206 0.27 7.01 3.33
C THR A 206 0.23 7.63 4.72
N ARG A 207 1.36 8.16 5.23
CA ARG A 207 1.39 8.92 6.49
C ARG A 207 0.48 10.14 6.45
N ILE A 208 0.55 10.95 5.39
CA ILE A 208 -0.35 12.09 5.20
C ILE A 208 -1.80 11.64 5.20
N ALA A 209 -2.11 10.58 4.43
CA ALA A 209 -3.46 10.07 4.32
C ALA A 209 -4.00 9.69 5.70
N ILE A 210 -3.26 8.87 6.46
CA ILE A 210 -3.64 8.45 7.82
C ILE A 210 -3.80 9.65 8.75
N GLN A 211 -2.87 10.62 8.72
CA GLN A 211 -2.95 11.79 9.60
C GLN A 211 -4.20 12.65 9.33
N ASN A 212 -4.79 12.54 8.15
CA ASN A 212 -6.04 13.22 7.79
C ASN A 212 -7.32 12.41 8.09
N VAL A 213 -7.21 11.13 8.43
CA VAL A 213 -8.35 10.28 8.80
C VAL A 213 -8.84 10.64 10.21
N TRP A 214 -10.16 10.74 10.40
CA TRP A 214 -10.78 10.84 11.72
C TRP A 214 -11.38 9.49 12.11
N TRP A 215 -10.94 8.91 13.23
CA TRP A 215 -11.50 7.66 13.75
C TRP A 215 -11.47 7.63 15.28
N ASP A 216 -12.47 6.98 15.89
CA ASP A 216 -12.62 6.90 17.34
C ASP A 216 -12.57 8.29 18.01
N GLY A 217 -13.09 9.30 17.33
CA GLY A 217 -13.24 10.67 17.84
C GLY A 217 -11.99 11.57 17.74
N LEU A 218 -10.87 11.11 17.18
CA LEU A 218 -9.64 11.90 17.01
C LEU A 218 -9.10 11.82 15.57
N GLN A 219 -8.42 12.87 15.12
CA GLN A 219 -7.81 12.95 13.79
C GLN A 219 -6.37 12.45 13.80
N GLY A 220 -6.04 11.47 12.96
CA GLY A 220 -4.67 11.04 12.76
C GLY A 220 -4.06 10.39 14.00
N PHE A 221 -2.79 10.02 13.91
CA PHE A 221 -2.07 9.60 15.11
C PHE A 221 -1.86 10.78 16.05
N GLN A 222 -1.95 10.53 17.35
CA GLN A 222 -1.82 11.54 18.40
C GLN A 222 -0.41 11.59 18.97
N THR A 223 0.36 10.52 18.78
CA THR A 223 1.76 10.44 19.17
C THR A 223 2.64 10.18 17.94
N PRO A 224 3.87 10.72 17.92
CA PRO A 224 4.79 10.49 16.81
C PRO A 224 5.12 9.00 16.64
N ILE A 225 5.30 8.58 15.40
CA ILE A 225 5.85 7.26 15.06
C ILE A 225 7.29 7.20 15.58
N ALA A 226 7.60 6.19 16.39
CA ALA A 226 8.94 6.00 16.92
C ALA A 226 9.86 5.33 15.89
N ASP A 227 11.08 5.84 15.74
CA ASP A 227 12.10 5.22 14.90
C ASP A 227 12.49 3.83 15.43
N ASP A 228 12.85 2.93 14.52
CA ASP A 228 13.29 1.56 14.78
C ASP A 228 12.34 0.74 15.69
N SER A 229 11.06 1.10 15.75
CA SER A 229 10.10 0.48 16.66
C SER A 229 9.56 -0.87 16.18
N PHE A 230 9.65 -1.18 14.89
CA PHE A 230 9.24 -2.48 14.38
C PHE A 230 10.38 -3.49 14.50
N ILE A 231 10.29 -4.36 15.50
CA ILE A 231 11.30 -5.38 15.79
C ILE A 231 10.85 -6.74 15.27
N VAL A 232 11.59 -7.31 14.33
CA VAL A 232 11.35 -8.67 13.82
C VAL A 232 12.21 -9.68 14.59
N ASP A 233 11.57 -10.74 15.07
CA ASP A 233 12.23 -11.78 15.88
C ASP A 233 13.42 -12.38 15.12
N GLY A 234 14.59 -12.38 15.76
CA GLY A 234 15.84 -12.90 15.17
C GLY A 234 16.51 -11.98 14.14
N VAL A 235 15.90 -10.84 13.80
CA VAL A 235 16.47 -9.84 12.88
C VAL A 235 16.85 -8.56 13.61
N GLY A 236 15.97 -8.03 14.46
CA GLY A 236 16.13 -6.73 15.11
C GLY A 236 15.19 -5.68 14.48
N ALA A 237 15.58 -4.40 14.58
CA ALA A 237 14.81 -3.32 13.96
C ALA A 237 14.76 -3.51 12.44
N TYR A 238 13.56 -3.66 11.91
CA TYR A 238 13.32 -3.88 10.48
C TYR A 238 12.38 -2.81 9.89
N GLY A 239 12.39 -1.63 10.50
CA GLY A 239 11.60 -0.47 10.12
C GLY A 239 10.89 0.13 11.31
N THR A 240 9.72 0.75 11.08
CA THR A 240 8.95 1.42 12.14
C THR A 240 7.53 0.89 12.19
N MET A 241 6.92 1.00 13.36
CA MET A 241 5.56 0.59 13.65
C MET A 241 4.91 1.59 14.60
N HIS A 242 3.61 1.81 14.39
CA HIS A 242 2.80 2.63 15.26
C HIS A 242 1.40 2.06 15.39
N SER A 243 0.85 2.05 16.60
CA SER A 243 -0.47 1.49 16.87
C SER A 243 -1.28 2.43 17.74
N GLU A 244 -2.44 2.87 17.25
CA GLU A 244 -3.40 3.66 18.02
C GLU A 244 -4.83 3.35 17.60
N ARG A 245 -5.72 3.18 18.59
CA ARG A 245 -7.18 3.11 18.38
C ARG A 245 -7.59 2.14 17.25
N GLY A 246 -7.10 0.90 17.33
CA GLY A 246 -7.45 -0.16 16.38
C GLY A 246 -6.69 -0.18 15.04
N LEU A 247 -5.98 0.90 14.68
CA LEU A 247 -5.11 0.97 13.51
C LEU A 247 -3.66 0.71 13.91
N THR A 248 -2.99 -0.19 13.21
CA THR A 248 -1.53 -0.40 13.30
C THR A 248 -0.90 -0.17 11.93
N TYR A 249 0.01 0.78 11.86
CA TYR A 249 0.77 1.13 10.66
C TYR A 249 2.20 0.63 10.79
N TYR A 250 2.69 -0.05 9.77
CA TYR A 250 4.06 -0.56 9.68
C TYR A 250 4.75 0.03 8.47
N GLU A 251 6.03 0.36 8.63
CA GLU A 251 6.94 0.66 7.54
C GLU A 251 8.06 -0.37 7.56
N VAL A 252 8.22 -1.08 6.45
CA VAL A 252 9.17 -2.18 6.36
C VAL A 252 10.40 -1.70 5.58
N ALA A 253 11.52 -1.64 6.28
CA ALA A 253 12.79 -1.32 5.66
C ALA A 253 13.19 -2.43 4.68
N LEU A 254 13.95 -2.05 3.64
CA LEU A 254 14.41 -2.97 2.58
C LEU A 254 13.30 -3.62 1.76
N SER A 255 12.05 -3.20 1.92
CA SER A 255 10.91 -3.68 1.13
C SER A 255 10.40 -2.62 0.17
N GLY A 256 9.93 -3.10 -0.99
CA GLY A 256 9.12 -2.34 -1.93
C GLY A 256 7.63 -2.70 -1.81
N HIS A 257 6.87 -2.44 -2.88
CA HIS A 257 5.41 -2.58 -3.00
C HIS A 257 4.90 -3.97 -2.59
N MET A 258 5.58 -5.02 -3.04
CA MET A 258 5.21 -6.41 -2.73
C MET A 258 5.90 -6.88 -1.45
N ILE A 259 5.45 -6.42 -0.28
CA ILE A 259 6.16 -6.66 0.98
C ILE A 259 6.44 -8.14 1.28
N PRO A 260 5.48 -9.08 1.10
CA PRO A 260 5.75 -10.50 1.31
C PRO A 260 6.85 -11.07 0.39
N GLN A 261 7.03 -10.50 -0.80
CA GLN A 261 8.08 -10.90 -1.74
C GLN A 261 9.47 -10.47 -1.25
N PHE A 262 9.59 -9.24 -0.73
CA PHE A 262 10.88 -8.64 -0.40
C PHE A 262 11.30 -8.80 1.06
N ALA A 263 10.34 -8.90 1.98
CA ALA A 263 10.57 -9.03 3.42
C ALA A 263 9.64 -10.10 4.04
N PRO A 264 9.74 -11.37 3.63
CA PRO A 264 8.80 -12.43 4.02
C PRO A 264 8.73 -12.68 5.53
N VAL A 265 9.86 -12.55 6.23
CA VAL A 265 9.91 -12.72 7.70
C VAL A 265 9.17 -11.62 8.44
N ALA A 266 9.27 -10.37 7.96
CA ALA A 266 8.52 -9.25 8.48
C ALA A 266 7.02 -9.44 8.19
N ALA A 267 6.69 -9.76 6.94
CA ALA A 267 5.31 -9.95 6.53
C ALA A 267 4.61 -11.06 7.33
N PHE A 268 5.30 -12.17 7.57
CA PHE A 268 4.78 -13.27 8.37
C PHE A 268 4.52 -12.85 9.82
N GLN A 269 5.43 -12.10 10.45
CA GLN A 269 5.24 -11.61 11.82
C GLN A 269 4.05 -10.65 11.93
N ILE A 270 3.91 -9.73 10.97
CA ILE A 270 2.77 -8.80 10.93
C ILE A 270 1.45 -9.58 10.76
N MET A 271 1.46 -10.69 10.01
CA MET A 271 0.25 -11.50 9.80
C MET A 271 -0.12 -12.24 11.08
N GLN A 272 0.87 -12.75 11.82
CA GLN A 272 0.66 -13.31 13.15
C GLN A 272 0.04 -12.28 14.09
N TYR A 273 0.46 -11.02 14.02
CA TYR A 273 -0.21 -9.93 14.73
C TYR A 273 -1.65 -9.77 14.23
N LEU A 274 -1.93 -9.55 12.94
CA LEU A 274 -3.32 -9.39 12.47
C LEU A 274 -4.25 -10.51 12.98
N MET A 275 -3.79 -11.76 12.89
CA MET A 275 -4.58 -12.94 13.22
C MET A 275 -4.70 -13.23 14.73
N GLY A 276 -3.98 -12.48 15.57
CA GLY A 276 -3.97 -12.70 17.03
C GLY A 276 -3.15 -13.91 17.47
N PHE A 277 -2.21 -14.38 16.65
CA PHE A 277 -1.18 -15.33 17.06
C PHE A 277 -0.01 -14.66 17.80
N ARG A 278 0.03 -13.32 17.76
CA ARG A 278 0.95 -12.47 18.52
C ARG A 278 0.17 -11.33 19.18
N ASP A 279 0.51 -11.02 20.43
CA ASP A 279 -0.16 -9.95 21.18
C ASP A 279 0.36 -8.56 20.82
N THR A 280 1.66 -8.44 20.57
CA THR A 280 2.30 -7.17 20.21
C THR A 280 2.51 -7.07 18.70
N PRO A 281 2.38 -5.85 18.14
CA PRO A 281 2.91 -5.53 16.83
C PRO A 281 4.41 -5.88 16.69
#